data_AF-A0A4Q1B3J3-F1
#
_entry.id   AF-A0A4Q1B3J3-F1
#
_cell.length_a   1.000
_cell.length_b   1.000
_cell.length_c   1.000
_cell.angle_alpha   90.00
_cell.angle_beta   90.00
_cell.angle_gamma   90.00
#
_symmetry.space_group_name_H-M   'P 1'
#
loop_
_entity.id
_entity.type
_entity.pdbx_description
1 polymer ?
#
loop_
_entity_poly.entity_id
_entity_poly.type
_entity_poly.pdbx_seq_one_letter_code
_entity_poly.pdbx_strand_id
1 'polypeptide(L)'
;MKTTNELNYIYTKTKNDFEYLLSNKERNQDLFVALIHHLTLNKQFNIYENNQFNIEEISKIFRFYEELLKESFNSNKSRFELEFKCYLLVIKIFTELCSIFTKDYKKRENIENFFQTLKESKSMLKLFLPLDMKHLNILNNLIGEQLYYFSHVDYHDISSYPLEYSFEKYHLNLEKIFHGFDLSKSSRFGNNEFTEINTEYAVLTNNASFLVLTLIHKIYFKNLSFDMTKSKFKNIIDLYFENLKNKTLSEGYDIKSFEDDLLKDFFTSGIFLKKKRNFNIFQDKLDLLRLNTDEYKQLIDIILKFDLQEQQ
;
A
#
# COMPACT_ATOMS: atom_id res chain seq x y z
N MET A 1 14.21 15.33 -27.88
CA MET A 1 12.97 14.59 -27.53
C MET A 1 12.98 13.25 -28.24
N LYS A 2 12.64 12.15 -27.55
CA LYS A 2 12.42 10.83 -28.18
C LYS A 2 11.22 10.89 -29.13
N THR A 3 11.28 10.20 -30.25
CA THR A 3 10.16 10.02 -31.19
C THR A 3 9.06 9.15 -30.56
N THR A 4 7.84 9.22 -31.10
CA THR A 4 6.71 8.38 -30.65
C THR A 4 7.02 6.88 -30.75
N ASN A 5 7.75 6.46 -31.79
CA ASN A 5 8.15 5.07 -31.98
C ASN A 5 9.16 4.61 -30.92
N GLU A 6 10.16 5.46 -30.61
CA GLU A 6 11.11 5.18 -29.54
C GLU A 6 10.41 5.11 -28.17
N LEU A 7 9.47 6.02 -27.89
CA LEU A 7 8.69 5.99 -26.65
C LEU A 7 7.87 4.70 -26.53
N ASN A 8 7.21 4.28 -27.60
CA ASN A 8 6.44 3.05 -27.61
C ASN A 8 7.32 1.81 -27.41
N TYR A 9 8.52 1.80 -27.99
CA TYR A 9 9.52 0.75 -27.77
C TYR A 9 9.96 0.71 -26.29
N ILE A 10 10.35 1.86 -25.72
CA ILE A 10 10.77 1.98 -24.32
C ILE A 10 9.65 1.47 -23.39
N TYR A 11 8.42 1.93 -23.60
CA TYR A 11 7.27 1.50 -22.82
C TYR A 11 7.05 -0.01 -22.91
N THR A 12 6.96 -0.56 -24.14
CA THR A 12 6.63 -1.97 -24.36
C THR A 12 7.71 -2.88 -23.79
N LYS A 13 8.98 -2.55 -24.03
CA LYS A 13 10.11 -3.31 -23.48
C LYS A 13 10.09 -3.29 -21.96
N THR A 14 10.01 -2.11 -21.36
CA THR A 14 10.03 -1.98 -19.89
C THR A 14 8.83 -2.67 -19.24
N LYS A 15 7.66 -2.60 -19.88
CA LYS A 15 6.46 -3.30 -19.41
C LYS A 15 6.67 -4.81 -19.40
N ASN A 16 7.21 -5.37 -20.48
CA ASN A 16 7.46 -6.81 -20.57
C ASN A 16 8.51 -7.25 -19.55
N ASP A 17 9.60 -6.48 -19.39
CA ASP A 17 10.64 -6.75 -18.40
C ASP A 17 10.05 -6.70 -16.97
N PHE A 18 9.20 -5.73 -16.68
CA PHE A 18 8.49 -5.63 -15.41
C PHE A 18 7.57 -6.84 -15.15
N GLU A 19 6.75 -7.24 -16.12
CA GLU A 19 5.87 -8.42 -16.02
C GLU A 19 6.66 -9.73 -15.83
N TYR A 20 7.83 -9.84 -16.47
CA TYR A 20 8.76 -10.95 -16.29
C TYR A 20 9.31 -11.01 -14.86
N LEU A 21 9.77 -9.88 -14.30
CA LEU A 21 10.25 -9.82 -12.91
C LEU A 21 9.17 -10.22 -11.91
N LEU A 22 7.93 -9.78 -12.11
CA LEU A 22 6.80 -10.14 -11.27
C LEU A 22 6.49 -11.65 -11.32
N SER A 23 6.56 -12.24 -12.51
CA SER A 23 6.23 -13.65 -12.73
C SER A 23 7.29 -14.60 -12.15
N ASN A 24 8.57 -14.24 -12.20
CA ASN A 24 9.65 -15.07 -11.67
C ASN A 24 9.85 -14.95 -10.15
N LYS A 25 9.06 -14.11 -9.48
CA LYS A 25 9.22 -13.77 -8.04
C LYS A 25 10.62 -13.23 -7.70
N GLU A 26 11.41 -12.83 -8.70
CA GLU A 26 12.69 -12.17 -8.54
C GLU A 26 12.46 -10.69 -8.22
N ARG A 27 12.10 -10.44 -6.95
CA ARG A 27 11.92 -9.08 -6.44
C ARG A 27 13.27 -8.48 -6.06
N ASN A 28 14.07 -8.14 -7.07
CA ASN A 28 15.36 -7.48 -6.90
C ASN A 28 15.23 -5.96 -7.06
N GLN A 29 15.62 -5.24 -6.03
CA GLN A 29 15.60 -3.79 -5.98
C GLN A 29 16.39 -3.14 -7.13
N ASP A 30 17.58 -3.65 -7.44
CA ASP A 30 18.46 -3.06 -8.45
C ASP A 30 17.87 -3.19 -9.86
N LEU A 31 17.16 -4.29 -10.12
CA LEU A 31 16.44 -4.49 -11.39
C LEU A 31 15.29 -3.49 -11.54
N PHE A 32 14.51 -3.26 -10.49
CA PHE A 32 13.44 -2.25 -10.52
C PHE A 32 13.98 -0.81 -10.68
N VAL A 33 15.09 -0.49 -10.02
CA VAL A 33 15.81 0.79 -10.21
C VAL A 33 16.27 0.95 -11.67
N ALA A 34 16.80 -0.10 -12.29
CA ALA A 34 17.18 -0.08 -13.69
C ALA A 34 15.98 0.15 -14.64
N LEU A 35 14.81 -0.44 -14.35
CA LEU A 35 13.58 -0.18 -15.11
C LEU A 35 13.14 1.29 -15.01
N ILE A 36 13.25 1.90 -13.83
CA ILE A 36 12.96 3.33 -13.65
C ILE A 36 13.91 4.17 -14.50
N HIS A 37 15.23 3.90 -14.48
CA HIS A 37 16.20 4.61 -15.32
C HIS A 37 15.92 4.47 -16.82
N HIS A 38 15.42 3.32 -17.26
CA HIS A 38 15.04 3.15 -18.67
C HIS A 38 13.82 4.02 -19.04
N LEU A 39 12.91 4.24 -18.08
CA LEU A 39 11.73 5.09 -18.25
C LEU A 39 12.03 6.59 -18.18
N THR A 40 13.16 7.02 -17.61
CA THR A 40 13.54 8.44 -17.52
C THR A 40 14.06 9.05 -18.83
N LEU A 41 13.96 8.33 -19.96
CA LEU A 41 14.21 8.82 -21.33
C LEU A 41 15.59 9.46 -21.52
N ASN A 42 16.63 8.83 -20.97
CA ASN A 42 18.02 9.28 -20.96
C ASN A 42 18.33 10.43 -19.98
N LYS A 43 17.38 10.91 -19.19
CA LYS A 43 17.71 11.79 -18.05
C LYS A 43 18.28 10.95 -16.92
N GLN A 44 19.40 11.41 -16.38
CA GLN A 44 20.05 10.79 -15.23
C GLN A 44 19.43 11.35 -13.95
N PHE A 45 19.03 10.44 -13.07
CA PHE A 45 18.53 10.72 -11.73
C PHE A 45 19.25 9.78 -10.79
N ASN A 46 19.70 10.24 -9.63
CA ASN A 46 20.42 9.39 -8.68
C ASN A 46 19.44 8.84 -7.64
N ILE A 47 18.55 7.94 -8.07
CA ILE A 47 17.43 7.47 -7.22
C ILE A 47 17.86 6.56 -6.07
N TYR A 48 19.00 5.90 -6.20
CA TYR A 48 19.54 4.99 -5.21
C TYR A 48 21.06 5.11 -5.14
N GLU A 49 21.58 5.50 -3.99
CA GLU A 49 23.01 5.69 -3.75
C GLU A 49 23.33 5.31 -2.29
N ASN A 50 24.49 4.69 -2.03
CA ASN A 50 24.94 4.34 -0.68
C ASN A 50 23.91 3.56 0.16
N ASN A 51 23.18 2.63 -0.47
CA ASN A 51 22.09 1.87 0.15
C ASN A 51 20.87 2.68 0.62
N GLN A 52 20.69 3.90 0.12
CA GLN A 52 19.56 4.77 0.46
C GLN A 52 18.86 5.30 -0.78
N PHE A 53 17.54 5.48 -0.68
CA PHE A 53 16.73 6.10 -1.72
C PHE A 53 16.77 7.62 -1.58
N ASN A 54 17.00 8.30 -2.70
CA ASN A 54 16.97 9.75 -2.72
C ASN A 54 15.56 10.24 -3.09
N ILE A 55 14.78 10.61 -2.06
CA ILE A 55 13.39 11.07 -2.22
C ILE A 55 13.30 12.33 -3.08
N GLU A 56 14.30 13.21 -3.04
CA GLU A 56 14.34 14.41 -3.89
C GLU A 56 14.48 14.03 -5.37
N GLU A 57 15.34 13.07 -5.69
CA GLU A 57 15.52 12.57 -7.06
C GLU A 57 14.26 11.87 -7.56
N ILE A 58 13.59 11.08 -6.72
CA ILE A 58 12.30 10.47 -7.04
C ILE A 58 11.25 11.56 -7.34
N SER A 59 11.19 12.61 -6.53
CA SER A 59 10.31 13.75 -6.77
C SER A 59 10.58 14.44 -8.11
N LYS A 60 11.86 14.59 -8.48
CA LYS A 60 12.26 15.15 -9.79
C LYS A 60 11.81 14.28 -10.96
N ILE A 61 11.77 12.96 -10.81
CA ILE A 61 11.21 12.06 -11.85
C ILE A 61 9.73 12.35 -12.08
N PHE A 62 8.95 12.52 -11.01
CA PHE A 62 7.53 12.84 -11.15
C PHE A 62 7.31 14.21 -11.79
N ARG A 63 8.06 15.24 -11.36
CA ARG A 63 8.05 16.57 -12.01
C ARG A 63 8.42 16.51 -13.49
N PHE A 64 9.39 15.66 -13.84
CA PHE A 64 9.75 15.45 -15.25
C PHE A 64 8.58 14.92 -16.07
N TYR A 65 7.84 13.93 -15.56
CA TYR A 65 6.65 13.43 -16.26
C TYR A 65 5.50 14.43 -16.29
N GLU A 66 5.28 15.19 -15.22
CA GLU A 66 4.26 16.25 -15.19
C GLU A 66 4.47 17.27 -16.31
N GLU A 67 5.71 17.71 -16.52
CA GLU A 67 6.06 18.63 -17.62
C GLU A 67 5.89 17.96 -18.99
N LEU A 68 6.34 16.71 -19.17
CA LEU A 68 6.12 15.99 -20.43
C LEU A 68 4.64 15.88 -20.78
N LEU A 69 3.81 15.49 -19.81
CA LEU A 69 2.37 15.35 -20.00
C LEU A 69 1.72 16.69 -20.33
N LYS A 70 2.16 17.79 -19.71
CA LYS A 70 1.69 19.14 -20.01
C LYS A 70 2.05 19.60 -21.43
N GLU A 71 3.27 19.32 -21.87
CA GLU A 71 3.71 19.63 -23.23
C GLU A 71 2.94 18.82 -24.27
N SER A 72 2.76 17.51 -24.04
CA SER A 72 2.11 16.62 -25.00
C SER A 72 0.59 16.72 -25.03
N PHE A 73 -0.05 17.12 -23.92
CA PHE A 73 -1.51 17.25 -23.83
C PHE A 73 -2.08 18.18 -24.91
N ASN A 74 -1.44 19.34 -25.11
CA ASN A 74 -1.89 20.33 -26.09
C ASN A 74 -1.34 20.10 -27.50
N SER A 75 -0.27 19.31 -27.65
CA SER A 75 0.46 19.20 -28.91
C SER A 75 0.21 17.89 -29.65
N ASN A 76 0.15 16.75 -28.95
CA ASN A 76 0.05 15.43 -29.57
C ASN A 76 -0.61 14.41 -28.65
N LYS A 77 -1.89 14.12 -28.91
CA LYS A 77 -2.68 13.14 -28.14
C LYS A 77 -2.06 11.74 -28.09
N SER A 78 -1.50 11.24 -29.20
CA SER A 78 -0.88 9.92 -29.23
C SER A 78 0.37 9.86 -28.34
N ARG A 79 1.16 10.93 -28.37
CA ARG A 79 2.33 11.08 -27.50
C ARG A 79 1.92 11.17 -26.03
N PHE A 80 0.90 11.97 -25.72
CA PHE A 80 0.35 12.11 -24.38
C PHE A 80 -0.05 10.75 -23.79
N GLU A 81 -0.79 9.94 -24.54
CA GLU A 81 -1.21 8.60 -24.10
C GLU A 81 -0.02 7.67 -23.80
N LEU A 82 1.07 7.76 -24.57
CA LEU A 82 2.27 6.98 -24.33
C LEU A 82 3.07 7.48 -23.12
N GLU A 83 3.24 8.79 -22.98
CA GLU A 83 3.90 9.38 -21.82
C GLU A 83 3.11 9.11 -20.54
N PHE A 84 1.78 9.13 -20.60
CA PHE A 84 0.91 8.76 -19.49
C PHE A 84 1.09 7.30 -19.11
N LYS A 85 1.14 6.39 -20.09
CA LYS A 85 1.45 4.97 -19.84
C LYS A 85 2.82 4.77 -19.18
N CYS A 86 3.85 5.49 -19.62
CA CYS A 86 5.17 5.46 -18.99
C CYS A 86 5.11 5.95 -17.53
N TYR A 87 4.44 7.08 -17.29
CA TYR A 87 4.22 7.62 -15.94
C TYR A 87 3.53 6.60 -15.02
N LEU A 88 2.46 5.95 -15.50
CA LEU A 88 1.77 4.90 -14.75
C LEU A 88 2.69 3.69 -14.48
N LEU A 89 3.56 3.33 -15.43
CA LEU A 89 4.50 2.22 -15.25
C LEU A 89 5.56 2.56 -14.19
N VAL A 90 6.06 3.81 -14.15
CA VAL A 90 6.94 4.28 -13.08
C VAL A 90 6.28 4.15 -11.72
N ILE A 91 5.02 4.59 -11.59
CA ILE A 91 4.24 4.41 -10.35
C ILE A 91 4.19 2.94 -9.94
N LYS A 92 3.84 2.05 -10.87
CA LYS A 92 3.74 0.61 -10.60
C LYS A 92 5.06 0.00 -10.15
N ILE A 93 6.17 0.37 -10.79
CA ILE A 93 7.50 -0.12 -10.40
C ILE A 93 7.86 0.33 -8.98
N PHE A 94 7.60 1.59 -8.63
CA PHE A 94 7.82 2.06 -7.26
C PHE A 94 6.87 1.41 -6.24
N THR A 95 5.62 1.12 -6.59
CA THR A 95 4.71 0.35 -5.73
C THR A 95 5.29 -1.03 -5.42
N GLU A 96 5.90 -1.70 -6.40
CA GLU A 96 6.58 -2.99 -6.18
C GLU A 96 7.87 -2.85 -5.36
N LEU A 97 8.62 -1.76 -5.53
CA LEU A 97 9.73 -1.43 -4.62
C LEU A 97 9.23 -1.29 -3.17
N CYS A 98 8.08 -0.65 -2.94
CA CYS A 98 7.48 -0.55 -1.60
C CYS A 98 7.18 -1.95 -1.03
N SER A 99 6.69 -2.89 -1.85
CA SER A 99 6.52 -4.30 -1.46
C SER A 99 7.82 -4.93 -0.97
N ILE A 100 8.97 -4.61 -1.58
CA ILE A 100 10.28 -5.07 -1.10
C ILE A 100 10.65 -4.40 0.22
N PHE A 101 10.44 -3.09 0.33
CA PHE A 101 10.80 -2.31 1.52
C PHE A 101 10.05 -2.75 2.78
N THR A 102 8.85 -3.33 2.63
CA THR A 102 8.11 -3.90 3.77
C THR A 102 8.95 -4.90 4.57
N LYS A 103 9.87 -5.62 3.92
CA LYS A 103 10.73 -6.66 4.53
C LYS A 103 12.00 -6.11 5.18
N ASP A 104 12.30 -4.82 5.02
CA ASP A 104 13.50 -4.17 5.54
C ASP A 104 13.13 -2.99 6.43
N TYR A 105 13.41 -3.11 7.73
CA TYR A 105 13.08 -2.10 8.73
C TYR A 105 13.59 -0.70 8.35
N LYS A 106 14.81 -0.60 7.80
CA LYS A 106 15.43 0.70 7.45
C LYS A 106 14.80 1.33 6.22
N LYS A 107 14.11 0.56 5.37
CA LYS A 107 13.54 1.05 4.11
C LYS A 107 12.06 1.37 4.21
N ARG A 108 11.37 0.93 5.27
CA ARG A 108 9.93 1.19 5.46
C ARG A 108 9.58 2.67 5.48
N GLU A 109 10.45 3.52 6.06
CA GLU A 109 10.25 4.97 6.05
C GLU A 109 10.13 5.56 4.63
N ASN A 110 10.75 4.92 3.64
CA ASN A 110 10.66 5.36 2.25
C ASN A 110 9.27 5.14 1.63
N ILE A 111 8.44 4.24 2.19
CA ILE A 111 7.10 3.97 1.69
C ILE A 111 6.21 5.21 1.87
N GLU A 112 6.21 5.81 3.07
CA GLU A 112 5.42 7.01 3.35
C GLU A 112 5.91 8.20 2.51
N ASN A 113 7.23 8.38 2.40
CA ASN A 113 7.84 9.42 1.56
C ASN A 113 7.45 9.27 0.07
N PHE A 114 7.43 8.04 -0.42
CA PHE A 114 7.02 7.75 -1.79
C PHE A 114 5.54 8.08 -2.03
N PHE A 115 4.64 7.70 -1.11
CA PHE A 115 3.22 8.02 -1.24
C PHE A 115 2.93 9.51 -1.16
N GLN A 116 3.65 10.24 -0.31
CA GLN A 116 3.54 11.68 -0.24
C GLN A 116 3.94 12.33 -1.57
N THR A 117 5.07 11.91 -2.14
CA THR A 117 5.54 12.37 -3.46
C THR A 117 4.50 12.12 -4.56
N LEU A 118 3.87 10.95 -4.56
CA LEU A 118 2.88 10.57 -5.56
C LEU A 118 1.55 11.33 -5.40
N LYS A 119 1.12 11.57 -4.16
CA LYS A 119 -0.04 12.40 -3.84
C LYS A 119 0.15 13.84 -4.34
N GLU A 120 1.34 14.39 -4.16
CA GLU A 120 1.71 15.71 -4.68
C GLU A 120 1.71 15.71 -6.21
N SER A 121 2.33 14.72 -6.84
CA SER A 121 2.36 14.57 -8.30
C SER A 121 0.94 14.53 -8.90
N LYS A 122 0.04 13.71 -8.33
CA LYS A 122 -1.36 13.68 -8.77
C LYS A 122 -2.05 15.03 -8.62
N SER A 123 -1.84 15.70 -7.49
CA SER A 123 -2.47 17.00 -7.23
C SER A 123 -2.03 18.02 -8.28
N MET A 124 -0.76 17.97 -8.68
CA MET A 124 -0.19 18.80 -9.72
C MET A 124 -0.73 18.44 -11.11
N LEU A 125 -0.83 17.15 -11.46
CA LEU A 125 -1.47 16.73 -12.71
C LEU A 125 -2.93 17.19 -12.80
N LYS A 126 -3.70 17.10 -11.71
CA LYS A 126 -5.09 17.59 -11.66
C LYS A 126 -5.19 19.11 -11.81
N LEU A 127 -4.20 19.85 -11.32
CA LEU A 127 -4.16 21.30 -11.41
C LEU A 127 -3.82 21.76 -12.84
N PHE A 128 -2.87 21.10 -13.49
CA PHE A 128 -2.34 21.54 -14.78
C PHE A 128 -3.03 20.93 -16.00
N LEU A 129 -3.66 19.76 -15.86
CA LEU A 129 -4.23 19.02 -16.98
C LEU A 129 -5.72 18.77 -16.75
N PRO A 130 -6.59 19.16 -17.71
CA PRO A 130 -8.00 18.78 -17.68
C PRO A 130 -8.15 17.32 -18.11
N LEU A 131 -7.69 16.40 -17.25
CA LEU A 131 -7.77 14.96 -17.46
C LEU A 131 -9.23 14.50 -17.54
N ASP A 132 -9.52 13.62 -18.49
CA ASP A 132 -10.84 13.01 -18.57
C ASP A 132 -11.10 12.02 -17.41
N MET A 133 -12.35 11.59 -17.27
CA MET A 133 -12.75 10.66 -16.21
C MET A 133 -12.01 9.32 -16.27
N LYS A 134 -11.59 8.86 -17.45
CA LYS A 134 -10.87 7.59 -17.60
C LYS A 134 -9.47 7.72 -16.97
N HIS A 135 -8.74 8.78 -17.30
CA HIS A 135 -7.41 9.06 -16.74
C HIS A 135 -7.49 9.29 -15.23
N LEU A 136 -8.48 10.07 -14.77
CA LEU A 136 -8.71 10.32 -13.35
C LEU A 136 -9.01 9.03 -12.58
N ASN A 137 -9.83 8.13 -13.13
CA ASN A 137 -10.13 6.85 -12.50
C ASN A 137 -8.89 5.97 -12.35
N ILE A 138 -8.02 5.91 -13.36
CA ILE A 138 -6.77 5.13 -13.28
C ILE A 138 -5.86 5.69 -12.16
N LEU A 139 -5.67 7.02 -12.10
CA LEU A 139 -4.86 7.65 -11.06
C LEU A 139 -5.46 7.50 -9.65
N ASN A 140 -6.80 7.61 -9.54
CA ASN A 140 -7.50 7.40 -8.30
C ASN A 140 -7.33 5.96 -7.81
N ASN A 141 -7.46 4.97 -8.69
CA ASN A 141 -7.27 3.57 -8.32
C ASN A 141 -5.85 3.27 -7.84
N LEU A 142 -4.82 3.75 -8.53
CA LEU A 142 -3.42 3.50 -8.12
C LEU A 142 -3.13 4.03 -6.71
N ILE A 143 -3.67 5.20 -6.37
CA ILE A 143 -3.53 5.75 -5.02
C ILE A 143 -4.40 5.00 -4.02
N GLY A 144 -5.60 4.60 -4.42
CA GLY A 144 -6.46 3.76 -3.60
C GLY A 144 -5.71 2.49 -3.19
N GLU A 145 -5.22 1.72 -4.16
CA GLU A 145 -4.40 0.53 -4.00
C GLU A 145 -3.24 0.77 -3.04
N GLN A 146 -2.45 1.82 -3.24
CA GLN A 146 -1.33 2.15 -2.36
C GLN A 146 -1.78 2.37 -0.91
N LEU A 147 -2.86 3.11 -0.69
CA LEU A 147 -3.35 3.39 0.66
C LEU A 147 -3.81 2.12 1.37
N TYR A 148 -4.67 1.29 0.75
CA TYR A 148 -5.20 0.10 1.44
C TYR A 148 -4.26 -1.11 1.41
N TYR A 149 -3.25 -1.12 0.54
CA TYR A 149 -2.20 -2.15 0.55
C TYR A 149 -1.10 -1.87 1.57
N PHE A 150 -0.75 -0.62 1.88
CA PHE A 150 0.49 -0.34 2.61
C PHE A 150 0.33 0.46 3.91
N SER A 151 -0.80 1.12 4.17
CA SER A 151 -0.96 1.93 5.41
C SER A 151 -0.91 1.09 6.71
N HIS A 152 -0.93 -0.24 6.61
CA HIS A 152 -0.76 -1.15 7.75
C HIS A 152 0.70 -1.49 8.07
N VAL A 153 1.66 -1.11 7.22
CA VAL A 153 3.08 -1.53 7.30
C VAL A 153 3.89 -0.65 8.25
N ASP A 154 3.48 0.60 8.39
CA ASP A 154 4.19 1.61 9.17
C ASP A 154 4.34 1.18 10.64
N TYR A 155 5.59 1.11 11.09
CA TYR A 155 5.90 0.79 12.48
C TYR A 155 5.68 2.00 13.37
N HIS A 156 4.90 1.81 14.43
CA HIS A 156 4.56 2.84 15.40
C HIS A 156 5.00 2.45 16.78
N ASP A 157 6.05 3.07 17.30
CA ASP A 157 6.39 2.92 18.71
C ASP A 157 5.33 3.63 19.58
N ILE A 158 4.64 2.86 20.41
CA ILE A 158 3.63 3.38 21.35
C ILE A 158 4.24 3.78 22.70
N SER A 159 5.55 3.58 22.89
CA SER A 159 6.27 3.97 24.12
C SER A 159 6.91 5.35 24.04
N SER A 160 7.21 5.83 22.84
CA SER A 160 7.76 7.18 22.61
C SER A 160 6.72 8.31 22.75
N TYR A 161 5.42 7.99 22.79
CA TYR A 161 4.33 8.98 22.77
C TYR A 161 3.20 8.58 23.74
N PRO A 162 2.34 9.53 24.16
CA PRO A 162 1.13 9.20 24.91
C PRO A 162 0.26 8.20 24.14
N LEU A 163 -0.33 7.23 24.85
CA LEU A 163 -1.14 6.17 24.24
C LEU A 163 -2.30 6.70 23.39
N GLU A 164 -2.92 7.81 23.81
CA GLU A 164 -3.97 8.50 23.03
C GLU A 164 -3.47 9.03 21.67
N TYR A 165 -2.21 9.48 21.59
CA TYR A 165 -1.60 9.88 20.32
C TYR A 165 -1.33 8.66 19.42
N SER A 166 -0.89 7.55 20.01
CA SER A 166 -0.77 6.29 19.28
C SER A 166 -2.12 5.85 18.71
N PHE A 167 -3.22 5.96 19.47
CA PHE A 167 -4.56 5.66 18.98
C PHE A 167 -4.95 6.52 17.78
N GLU A 168 -4.67 7.82 17.80
CA GLU A 168 -4.93 8.70 16.63
C GLU A 168 -4.15 8.27 15.40
N LYS A 169 -2.89 7.87 15.57
CA LYS A 169 -2.05 7.46 14.43
C LYS A 169 -2.53 6.15 13.82
N TYR A 170 -2.92 5.19 14.65
CA TYR A 170 -3.55 3.94 14.19
C TYR A 170 -4.92 4.18 13.56
N HIS A 171 -5.74 5.07 14.12
CA HIS A 171 -7.01 5.49 13.55
C HIS A 171 -6.82 6.09 12.16
N LEU A 172 -5.89 7.04 12.01
CA LEU A 172 -5.57 7.67 10.72
C LEU A 172 -5.13 6.64 9.68
N ASN A 173 -4.32 5.66 10.07
CA ASN A 173 -3.91 4.60 9.15
C ASN A 173 -5.07 3.68 8.78
N LEU A 174 -5.99 3.42 9.70
CA LEU A 174 -7.21 2.67 9.41
C LEU A 174 -8.15 3.45 8.46
N GLU A 175 -8.30 4.77 8.64
CA GLU A 175 -9.01 5.65 7.71
C GLU A 175 -8.39 5.61 6.31
N LYS A 176 -7.05 5.72 6.22
CA LYS A 176 -6.33 5.59 4.94
C LYS A 176 -6.67 4.26 4.25
N ILE A 177 -6.72 3.15 5.00
CA ILE A 177 -7.05 1.83 4.46
C ILE A 177 -8.47 1.82 3.87
N PHE A 178 -9.48 2.25 4.63
CA PHE A 178 -10.87 2.24 4.16
C PHE A 178 -11.09 3.22 3.00
N HIS A 179 -10.61 4.46 3.13
CA HIS A 179 -10.69 5.45 2.06
C HIS A 179 -9.96 5.02 0.79
N GLY A 180 -8.82 4.32 0.93
CA GLY A 180 -8.09 3.78 -0.20
C GLY A 180 -8.94 2.80 -1.00
N PHE A 181 -9.58 1.85 -0.31
CA PHE A 181 -10.47 0.89 -0.95
C PHE A 181 -11.69 1.56 -1.60
N ASP A 182 -12.32 2.51 -0.92
CA ASP A 182 -13.46 3.24 -1.47
C ASP A 182 -13.08 4.02 -2.72
N LEU A 183 -11.89 4.62 -2.76
CA LEU A 183 -11.37 5.34 -3.92
C LEU A 183 -11.13 4.39 -5.11
N SER A 184 -10.58 3.20 -4.86
CA SER A 184 -10.43 2.16 -5.88
C SER A 184 -11.79 1.66 -6.37
N LYS A 185 -12.74 1.41 -5.47
CA LYS A 185 -14.09 0.98 -5.81
C LYS A 185 -14.85 2.03 -6.62
N SER A 186 -14.82 3.30 -6.20
CA SER A 186 -15.50 4.40 -6.88
C SER A 186 -14.91 4.68 -8.27
N SER A 187 -13.63 4.38 -8.46
CA SER A 187 -12.94 4.47 -9.75
C SER A 187 -13.04 3.21 -10.61
N ARG A 188 -13.91 2.26 -10.23
CA ARG A 188 -14.09 0.95 -10.89
C ARG A 188 -12.76 0.20 -11.06
N PHE A 189 -11.93 0.27 -10.03
CA PHE A 189 -10.59 -0.32 -10.02
C PHE A 189 -9.75 0.09 -11.23
N GLY A 190 -9.78 1.39 -11.57
CA GLY A 190 -9.05 1.93 -12.73
C GLY A 190 -9.66 1.51 -14.07
N ASN A 191 -10.96 1.18 -14.09
CA ASN A 191 -11.67 0.56 -15.21
C ASN A 191 -11.09 -0.81 -15.62
N ASN A 192 -10.56 -1.58 -14.66
CA ASN A 192 -10.12 -2.95 -14.88
C ASN A 192 -11.27 -3.94 -14.62
N GLU A 193 -11.90 -4.40 -15.70
CA GLU A 193 -13.05 -5.32 -15.69
C GLU A 193 -12.74 -6.69 -15.07
N PHE A 194 -11.46 -7.07 -14.99
CA PHE A 194 -11.01 -8.34 -14.42
C PHE A 194 -10.75 -8.26 -12.91
N THR A 195 -10.98 -7.11 -12.28
CA THR A 195 -10.76 -6.97 -10.84
C THR A 195 -11.82 -7.74 -10.06
N GLU A 196 -11.39 -8.78 -9.34
CA GLU A 196 -12.25 -9.51 -8.42
C GLU A 196 -12.47 -8.71 -7.14
N ILE A 197 -13.60 -8.02 -7.03
CA ILE A 197 -13.94 -7.16 -5.89
C ILE A 197 -13.84 -7.91 -4.56
N ASN A 198 -14.25 -9.18 -4.51
CA ASN A 198 -14.18 -10.00 -3.30
C ASN A 198 -12.73 -10.25 -2.85
N THR A 199 -11.82 -10.39 -3.82
CA THR A 199 -10.38 -10.57 -3.55
C THR A 199 -9.79 -9.27 -3.00
N GLU A 200 -10.15 -8.11 -3.56
CA GLU A 200 -9.72 -6.82 -3.02
C GLU A 200 -10.31 -6.53 -1.65
N TYR A 201 -11.57 -6.90 -1.41
CA TYR A 201 -12.20 -6.78 -0.09
C TYR A 201 -11.54 -7.68 0.95
N ALA A 202 -11.08 -8.87 0.56
CA ALA A 202 -10.30 -9.74 1.44
C ALA A 202 -8.93 -9.11 1.78
N VAL A 203 -8.25 -8.45 0.82
CA VAL A 203 -7.01 -7.71 1.12
C VAL A 203 -7.27 -6.57 2.09
N LEU A 204 -8.32 -5.78 1.85
CA LEU A 204 -8.77 -4.71 2.75
C LEU A 204 -8.95 -5.25 4.18
N THR A 205 -9.76 -6.30 4.32
CA THR A 205 -10.12 -6.89 5.60
C THR A 205 -8.88 -7.41 6.32
N ASN A 206 -8.00 -8.11 5.61
CA ASN A 206 -6.77 -8.64 6.18
C ASN A 206 -5.85 -7.54 6.69
N ASN A 207 -5.64 -6.48 5.89
CA ASN A 207 -4.75 -5.37 6.24
C ASN A 207 -5.30 -4.53 7.40
N ALA A 208 -6.61 -4.24 7.39
CA ALA A 208 -7.27 -3.53 8.48
C ALA A 208 -7.20 -4.33 9.79
N SER A 209 -7.55 -5.62 9.74
CA SER A 209 -7.49 -6.51 10.92
C SER A 209 -6.06 -6.58 11.47
N PHE A 210 -5.08 -6.75 10.59
CA PHE A 210 -3.67 -6.84 10.97
C PHE A 210 -3.17 -5.55 11.64
N LEU A 211 -3.50 -4.38 11.08
CA LEU A 211 -3.13 -3.09 11.69
C LEU A 211 -3.62 -3.00 13.14
N VAL A 212 -4.89 -3.30 13.38
CA VAL A 212 -5.49 -3.20 14.72
C VAL A 212 -4.96 -4.29 15.67
N LEU A 213 -4.77 -5.52 15.18
CA LEU A 213 -4.14 -6.60 15.96
C LEU A 213 -2.73 -6.21 16.43
N THR A 214 -1.92 -5.58 15.57
CA THR A 214 -0.60 -5.12 16.00
C THR A 214 -0.71 -4.14 17.16
N LEU A 215 -1.62 -3.16 17.11
CA LEU A 215 -1.85 -2.22 18.22
C LEU A 215 -2.21 -2.94 19.52
N ILE A 216 -3.18 -3.86 19.48
CA ILE A 216 -3.64 -4.61 20.67
C ILE A 216 -2.46 -5.37 21.31
N HIS A 217 -1.69 -6.10 20.51
CA HIS A 217 -0.56 -6.87 21.05
C HIS A 217 0.57 -5.99 21.57
N LYS A 218 0.77 -4.77 21.03
CA LYS A 218 1.70 -3.81 21.63
C LYS A 218 1.24 -3.38 23.02
N ILE A 219 -0.05 -3.10 23.19
CA ILE A 219 -0.62 -2.71 24.48
C ILE A 219 -0.44 -3.85 25.49
N TYR A 220 -0.71 -5.10 25.10
CA TYR A 220 -0.48 -6.27 25.96
C TYR A 220 0.98 -6.43 26.35
N PHE A 221 1.90 -6.33 25.38
CA PHE A 221 3.33 -6.45 25.64
C PHE A 221 3.83 -5.38 26.63
N LYS A 222 3.32 -4.15 26.51
CA LYS A 222 3.66 -3.03 27.39
C LYS A 222 2.83 -2.99 28.68
N ASN A 223 1.87 -3.90 28.85
CA ASN A 223 0.94 -3.94 29.98
C ASN A 223 0.24 -2.59 30.25
N LEU A 224 -0.20 -1.93 29.19
CA LEU A 224 -0.85 -0.61 29.27
C LEU A 224 -2.34 -0.76 29.55
N SER A 225 -2.84 -0.04 30.56
CA SER A 225 -4.27 0.02 30.88
C SER A 225 -4.93 1.24 30.24
N PHE A 226 -6.11 1.06 29.67
CA PHE A 226 -6.93 2.16 29.14
C PHE A 226 -8.42 1.80 29.21
N ASP A 227 -9.29 2.82 29.21
CA ASP A 227 -10.73 2.63 29.10
C ASP A 227 -11.11 2.59 27.62
N MET A 228 -11.47 1.41 27.13
CA MET A 228 -11.86 1.18 25.74
C MET A 228 -13.04 2.05 25.28
N THR A 229 -13.93 2.41 26.21
CA THR A 229 -15.16 3.16 25.89
C THR A 229 -14.98 4.67 25.88
N LYS A 230 -13.93 5.18 26.54
CA LYS A 230 -13.67 6.63 26.69
C LYS A 230 -12.42 7.12 26.00
N SER A 231 -11.52 6.21 25.64
CA SER A 231 -10.29 6.55 24.91
C SER A 231 -10.56 6.71 23.41
N LYS A 232 -9.60 7.31 22.70
CA LYS A 232 -9.63 7.38 21.23
C LYS A 232 -9.55 6.00 20.57
N PHE A 233 -9.27 4.93 21.33
CA PHE A 233 -9.39 3.56 20.85
C PHE A 233 -10.82 3.24 20.40
N LYS A 234 -11.85 3.81 21.05
CA LYS A 234 -13.25 3.63 20.62
C LYS A 234 -13.46 4.01 19.15
N ASN A 235 -12.82 5.08 18.69
CA ASN A 235 -12.93 5.52 17.29
C ASN A 235 -12.38 4.47 16.32
N ILE A 236 -11.32 3.74 16.71
CA ILE A 236 -10.76 2.64 15.90
C ILE A 236 -11.79 1.51 15.78
N ILE A 237 -12.44 1.16 16.89
CA ILE A 237 -13.46 0.10 16.91
C ILE A 237 -14.65 0.52 16.05
N ASP A 238 -15.21 1.70 16.30
CA ASP A 238 -16.37 2.23 15.58
C ASP A 238 -16.09 2.24 14.06
N LEU A 239 -14.95 2.82 13.65
CA LEU A 239 -14.55 2.87 12.24
C LEU A 239 -14.42 1.47 11.62
N TYR A 240 -13.83 0.51 12.34
CA TYR A 240 -13.69 -0.86 11.87
C TYR A 240 -15.06 -1.53 11.64
N PHE A 241 -15.96 -1.44 12.61
CA PHE A 241 -17.27 -2.08 12.52
C PHE A 241 -18.21 -1.43 11.51
N GLU A 242 -18.19 -0.10 11.41
CA GLU A 242 -18.95 0.65 10.41
C GLU A 242 -18.58 0.22 8.99
N ASN A 243 -17.29 0.00 8.71
CA ASN A 243 -16.83 -0.30 7.36
C ASN A 243 -16.88 -1.79 6.97
N LEU A 244 -16.69 -2.72 7.91
CA LEU A 244 -16.57 -4.16 7.57
C LEU A 244 -17.75 -5.02 8.01
N LYS A 245 -18.47 -4.63 9.06
CA LYS A 245 -19.49 -5.48 9.69
C LYS A 245 -20.88 -4.86 9.69
N ASN A 246 -21.03 -3.57 9.41
CA ASN A 246 -22.29 -2.82 9.53
C ASN A 246 -22.99 -3.11 10.87
N LYS A 247 -22.23 -3.13 11.96
CA LYS A 247 -22.73 -3.43 13.32
C LYS A 247 -22.41 -2.28 14.26
N THR A 248 -23.31 -2.03 15.21
CA THR A 248 -23.02 -1.23 16.40
C THR A 248 -22.56 -2.16 17.53
N LEU A 249 -21.60 -1.69 18.32
CA LEU A 249 -21.08 -2.44 19.46
C LEU A 249 -22.19 -2.70 20.48
N SER A 250 -22.27 -3.93 20.97
CA SER A 250 -23.14 -4.28 22.10
C SER A 250 -22.54 -3.79 23.42
N GLU A 251 -23.39 -3.50 24.41
CA GLU A 251 -22.94 -3.23 25.78
C GLU A 251 -22.14 -4.43 26.34
N GLY A 252 -20.99 -4.17 26.97
CA GLY A 252 -20.11 -5.20 27.53
C GLY A 252 -19.06 -5.78 26.58
N TYR A 253 -18.92 -5.24 25.38
CA TYR A 253 -17.88 -5.63 24.42
C TYR A 253 -16.48 -5.20 24.92
N ASP A 254 -15.57 -6.15 25.12
CA ASP A 254 -14.23 -5.92 25.66
C ASP A 254 -13.13 -6.08 24.60
N ILE A 255 -11.89 -5.73 24.98
CA ILE A 255 -10.72 -5.80 24.07
C ILE A 255 -10.45 -7.20 23.54
N LYS A 256 -10.75 -8.22 24.36
CA LYS A 256 -10.57 -9.61 23.98
C LYS A 256 -11.59 -10.06 22.94
N SER A 257 -12.87 -9.69 23.14
CA SER A 257 -13.92 -9.94 22.16
C SER A 257 -13.60 -9.26 20.82
N PHE A 258 -13.03 -8.05 20.88
CA PHE A 258 -12.56 -7.34 19.69
C PHE A 258 -11.40 -8.06 18.99
N GLU A 259 -10.40 -8.48 19.76
CA GLU A 259 -9.27 -9.26 19.26
C GLU A 259 -9.74 -10.56 18.57
N ASP A 260 -10.68 -11.29 19.17
CA ASP A 260 -11.23 -12.52 18.58
C ASP A 260 -11.93 -12.24 17.23
N ASP A 261 -12.69 -11.15 17.16
CA ASP A 261 -13.35 -10.70 15.92
C ASP A 261 -12.34 -10.31 14.83
N LEU A 262 -11.26 -9.63 15.20
CA LEU A 262 -10.16 -9.25 14.30
C LEU A 262 -9.36 -10.47 13.83
N LEU A 263 -9.04 -11.42 14.71
CA LEU A 263 -8.36 -12.66 14.37
C LEU A 263 -9.20 -13.48 13.38
N LYS A 264 -10.51 -13.58 13.62
CA LYS A 264 -11.43 -14.26 12.69
C LYS A 264 -11.41 -13.61 11.31
N ASP A 265 -11.51 -12.29 11.23
CA ASP A 265 -11.49 -11.55 9.97
C ASP A 265 -10.13 -11.70 9.26
N PHE A 266 -9.04 -11.57 10.01
CA PHE A 266 -7.66 -11.78 9.54
C PHE A 266 -7.45 -13.16 8.93
N PHE A 267 -7.85 -14.23 9.63
CA PHE A 267 -7.64 -15.58 9.16
C PHE A 267 -8.57 -15.96 8.00
N THR A 268 -9.85 -15.60 8.09
CA THR A 268 -10.84 -15.91 7.04
C THR A 268 -10.44 -15.25 5.71
N SER A 269 -10.05 -13.97 5.77
CA SER A 269 -9.56 -13.24 4.59
C SER A 269 -8.24 -13.82 4.07
N GLY A 270 -7.30 -14.19 4.95
CA GLY A 270 -6.03 -14.78 4.55
C GLY A 270 -6.17 -16.14 3.87
N ILE A 271 -7.05 -17.02 4.38
CA ILE A 271 -7.37 -18.31 3.73
C ILE A 271 -7.96 -18.09 2.35
N PHE A 272 -8.91 -17.15 2.23
CA PHE A 272 -9.53 -16.81 0.95
C PHE A 272 -8.47 -16.38 -0.08
N LEU A 273 -7.54 -15.49 0.33
CA LEU A 273 -6.46 -15.00 -0.53
C LEU A 273 -5.46 -16.09 -0.92
N LYS A 274 -5.08 -16.96 0.02
CA LYS A 274 -4.20 -18.11 -0.23
C LYS A 274 -4.79 -19.03 -1.31
N LYS A 275 -6.09 -19.33 -1.22
CA LYS A 275 -6.82 -20.17 -2.20
C LYS A 275 -6.96 -19.51 -3.58
N LYS A 276 -7.14 -18.18 -3.63
CA LYS A 276 -7.44 -17.46 -4.87
C LYS A 276 -6.22 -16.97 -5.65
N ARG A 277 -5.22 -16.41 -4.97
CA ARG A 277 -4.05 -15.77 -5.62
C ARG A 277 -2.75 -16.53 -5.41
N ASN A 278 -2.77 -17.69 -4.72
CA ASN A 278 -1.57 -18.40 -4.26
C ASN A 278 -0.59 -17.46 -3.53
N PHE A 279 -1.14 -16.45 -2.86
CA PHE A 279 -0.42 -15.41 -2.17
C PHE A 279 -0.30 -15.81 -0.69
N ASN A 280 0.93 -16.01 -0.21
CA ASN A 280 1.13 -16.37 1.19
C ASN A 280 1.15 -15.11 2.06
N ILE A 281 -0.03 -14.49 2.20
CA ILE A 281 -0.19 -13.27 2.99
C ILE A 281 0.23 -13.47 4.44
N PHE A 282 0.01 -14.66 5.02
CA PHE A 282 0.43 -14.99 6.39
C PHE A 282 1.94 -14.92 6.53
N GLN A 283 2.70 -15.47 5.57
CA GLN A 283 4.16 -15.37 5.60
C GLN A 283 4.62 -13.92 5.49
N ASP A 284 4.02 -13.12 4.62
CA ASP A 284 4.37 -11.69 4.52
C ASP A 284 4.08 -10.96 5.85
N LYS A 285 2.96 -11.25 6.52
CA LYS A 285 2.67 -10.69 7.85
C LYS A 285 3.63 -11.19 8.93
N LEU A 286 4.01 -12.47 8.91
CA LEU A 286 5.01 -13.01 9.83
C LEU A 286 6.37 -12.34 9.63
N ASP A 287 6.79 -12.14 8.39
CA ASP A 287 8.02 -11.40 8.06
C ASP A 287 7.94 -9.97 8.64
N LEU A 288 6.78 -9.31 8.53
CA LEU A 288 6.57 -7.98 9.11
C LEU A 288 6.73 -7.95 10.63
N LEU A 289 6.11 -8.90 11.33
CA LEU A 289 6.11 -8.99 12.80
C LEU A 289 7.49 -9.38 13.35
N ARG A 290 8.21 -10.27 12.67
CA ARG A 290 9.55 -10.74 13.07
C ARG A 290 10.59 -9.63 13.14
N LEU A 291 10.39 -8.51 12.43
CA LEU A 291 11.26 -7.35 12.57
C LEU A 291 11.22 -6.75 14.00
N ASN A 292 10.17 -7.01 14.78
CA ASN A 292 10.01 -6.60 16.17
C ASN A 292 9.55 -7.79 17.03
N THR A 293 10.30 -8.89 16.96
CA THR A 293 9.86 -10.21 17.46
C THR A 293 9.37 -10.18 18.91
N ASP A 294 10.07 -9.49 19.81
CA ASP A 294 9.69 -9.47 21.23
C ASP A 294 8.32 -8.82 21.47
N GLU A 295 8.03 -7.73 20.76
CA GLU A 295 6.78 -6.96 20.90
C GLU A 295 5.56 -7.75 20.39
N TYR A 296 5.77 -8.64 19.41
CA TYR A 296 4.69 -9.35 18.72
C TYR A 296 4.72 -10.87 18.90
N LYS A 297 5.52 -11.39 19.83
CA LYS A 297 5.71 -12.84 20.01
C LYS A 297 4.38 -13.60 20.13
N GLN A 298 3.45 -13.09 20.92
CA GLN A 298 2.13 -13.70 21.10
C GLN A 298 1.35 -13.79 19.78
N LEU A 299 1.32 -12.70 18.99
CA LEU A 299 0.64 -12.67 17.70
C LEU A 299 1.33 -13.59 16.68
N ILE A 300 2.66 -13.64 16.68
CA ILE A 300 3.45 -14.56 15.85
C ILE A 300 3.05 -16.02 16.17
N ASP A 301 3.01 -16.38 17.45
CA ASP A 301 2.65 -17.73 17.90
C ASP A 301 1.21 -18.10 17.51
N ILE A 302 0.26 -17.16 17.63
CA ILE A 302 -1.13 -17.34 17.20
C ILE A 302 -1.21 -17.62 15.69
N ILE A 303 -0.51 -16.83 14.87
CA ILE A 303 -0.52 -16.99 13.40
C ILE A 303 0.14 -18.31 12.99
N LEU A 304 1.29 -18.66 13.59
CA LEU A 304 1.99 -19.92 13.29
C LEU A 304 1.15 -21.14 13.66
N LYS A 305 0.50 -21.11 14.82
CA LYS A 305 -0.39 -22.21 15.25
C LYS A 305 -1.55 -22.40 14.28
N PHE A 306 -2.13 -21.31 13.79
CA PHE A 306 -3.23 -21.36 12.83
C PHE A 306 -2.78 -21.91 11.46
N ASP A 307 -1.67 -21.41 10.90
CA ASP A 307 -1.21 -21.87 9.58
C ASP A 307 -0.77 -23.35 9.61
N LEU A 308 -0.28 -23.87 10.75
CA LEU A 308 -0.02 -25.30 10.93
C LEU A 308 -1.31 -26.15 10.93
N GLN A 309 -2.41 -25.63 11.48
CA GLN A 309 -3.70 -26.33 11.51
C GLN A 309 -4.35 -26.39 10.12
N GLU A 310 -4.20 -25.36 9.30
CA GLU A 310 -4.70 -25.34 7.91
C GLU A 310 -3.88 -26.20 6.94
N GLN A 311 -2.68 -26.62 7.30
CA GLN A 311 -1.82 -27.50 6.49
C GLN A 311 -2.08 -29.00 6.72
N GLN A 312 -2.89 -29.36 7.72
CA GLN A 312 -3.26 -30.75 8.08
C GLN A 312 -4.61 -31.15 7.48
#